data_AF-A0A7J6W602-F1
#
_entry.id   AF-A0A7J6W602-F1
#
_cell.length_a   1.000
_cell.length_b   1.000
_cell.length_c   1.000
_cell.angle_alpha   90.00
_cell.angle_beta   90.00
_cell.angle_gamma   90.00
#
_symmetry.space_group_name_H-M   'P 1'
#
loop_
_entity.id
_entity.type
_entity.pdbx_description
1 polymer ?
#
loop_
_entity_poly.entity_id
_entity_poly.type
_entity_poly.pdbx_seq_one_letter_code
_entity_poly.pdbx_strand_id
1 'polypeptide(L)' 'MWKLKVAHDDGPYREWLYSTNNFIGRQTWEFDPDAGTLKERVEVDKTRQEYHDNRFQIKPSGDMLLRLQ' A
#
# COMPACT_ATOMS: atom_id res chain seq x y z
N MET A 1 1.81 -5.06 -2.57
CA MET A 1 0.56 -4.53 -1.99
C MET A 1 0.88 -3.32 -1.11
N TRP A 2 -0.10 -2.50 -0.77
CA TRP A 2 0.15 -1.38 0.14
C TRP A 2 0.19 -1.89 1.57
N LYS A 3 1.25 -1.54 2.30
CA LYS A 3 1.41 -1.90 3.70
C LYS A 3 1.30 -0.65 4.54
N LEU A 4 0.44 -0.70 5.55
CA LEU A 4 0.36 0.37 6.53
C LEU A 4 1.61 0.33 7.40
N LYS A 5 2.35 1.43 7.41
CA LYS A 5 3.47 1.64 8.31
C LYS A 5 3.12 2.74 9.29
N VAL A 6 3.16 2.39 10.56
CA VAL A 6 3.02 3.34 11.66
C VAL A 6 4.42 3.78 12.04
N ALA A 7 4.64 5.08 12.20
CA ALA A 7 5.91 5.58 12.64
C ALA A 7 6.24 5.03 14.04
N HIS A 8 7.47 4.57 14.21
CA HIS A 8 8.08 4.18 15.47
C HIS A 8 9.41 4.92 15.65
N ASP A 9 10.06 4.78 16.80
CA ASP A 9 11.33 5.40 17.14
C ASP A 9 12.57 4.64 16.61
N ASP A 10 12.37 3.51 15.93
CA ASP A 10 13.41 2.68 15.32
C ASP A 10 13.95 3.30 14.00
N GLY A 11 14.70 4.40 14.09
CA GLY A 11 15.31 5.04 12.92
C GLY A 11 16.77 5.43 13.15
N PRO A 12 17.56 5.63 12.07
CA PRO A 12 18.94 6.11 12.18
C PRO A 12 19.00 7.52 12.82
N TYR A 13 17.89 8.25 12.84
CA TYR A 13 17.77 9.57 13.42
C TYR A 13 17.07 9.61 14.78
N ARG A 14 16.85 8.46 15.45
CA ARG A 14 16.10 8.37 16.71
C ARG A 14 16.58 9.32 17.79
N GLU A 15 17.88 9.58 17.84
CA GLU A 15 18.53 10.44 18.84
C GLU A 15 18.14 11.93 18.71
N TRP A 16 17.63 12.33 17.54
CA TRP A 16 17.17 13.70 17.26
C TRP A 16 15.64 13.81 17.15
N LEU A 17 14.90 12.73 17.39
CA LEU A 17 13.44 12.68 17.28
C LEU A 17 12.82 12.72 18.67
N TYR A 18 11.88 13.65 18.89
CA TYR A 18 11.11 13.76 20.14
C TYR A 18 9.61 13.59 19.87
N SER A 19 8.93 12.81 20.71
CA SER A 19 7.48 12.65 20.69
C SER A 19 6.93 12.51 22.09
N THR A 20 5.75 13.08 22.32
CA THR A 20 4.99 12.93 23.57
C THR A 20 4.07 11.71 23.57
N ASN A 21 3.93 11.01 22.44
CA ASN A 21 3.03 9.85 22.27
C ASN A 21 3.65 8.78 21.35
N ASN A 22 4.97 8.57 21.43
CA ASN A 22 5.70 7.55 20.65
C ASN A 22 5.40 7.56 19.14
N PHE A 23 5.22 8.75 18.55
CA PHE A 23 4.89 8.94 17.13
C PHE A 23 3.58 8.30 16.66
N ILE A 24 2.75 7.83 17.59
CA ILE A 24 1.42 7.29 17.33
C ILE A 24 0.58 8.36 16.62
N GLY A 25 -0.05 7.96 15.51
CA GLY A 25 -0.84 8.84 14.64
C GLY A 25 -0.15 9.25 13.35
N ARG A 26 1.17 9.04 13.22
CA ARG A 26 1.85 9.14 11.93
C ARG A 26 1.76 7.81 11.19
N GLN A 27 0.96 7.78 10.15
CA GLN A 27 0.71 6.59 9.33
C GLN A 27 1.05 6.91 7.88
N THR A 28 1.86 6.06 7.27
CA THR A 28 2.19 6.12 5.84
C THR A 28 1.87 4.78 5.20
N TRP A 29 1.45 4.82 3.94
CA TRP A 29 1.30 3.62 3.13
C TRP A 29 2.57 3.45 2.30
N GLU A 30 3.25 2.32 2.48
CA GLU A 30 4.43 1.96 1.70
C GLU A 30 4.06 0.84 0.73
N PHE A 31 4.51 0.94 -0.52
CA PHE A 31 4.31 -0.15 -1.47
C PHE A 31 5.35 -1.23 -1.23
N ASP A 32 4.88 -2.43 -0.89
CA ASP A 32 5.72 -3.61 -0.66
C ASP A 32 5.47 -4.63 -1.79
N PRO A 33 6.41 -4.86 -2.72
CA PRO A 33 6.25 -5.84 -3.79
C PRO A 33 6.15 -7.27 -3.27
N ASP A 34 6.65 -7.52 -2.05
CA ASP A 34 6.69 -8.81 -1.39
C ASP A 34 5.65 -9.00 -0.29
N ALA A 35 4.70 -8.07 -0.18
CA ALA A 35 3.54 -8.26 0.68
C ALA A 35 2.57 -9.30 0.11
N GLY A 36 1.99 -10.09 1.02
CA GLY A 36 0.96 -11.13 0.81
C GLY A 36 1.38 -12.34 -0.02
N THR A 37 0.42 -13.20 -0.32
CA THR A 37 0.64 -14.50 -0.97
C THR A 37 0.85 -14.35 -2.47
N LEU A 38 1.54 -15.32 -3.08
CA LEU A 38 1.74 -15.34 -4.54
C LEU A 38 0.41 -15.27 -5.30
N LYS A 39 -0.63 -15.93 -4.79
CA LYS A 39 -1.96 -15.95 -5.41
C LYS A 39 -2.60 -14.56 -5.43
N GLU A 40 -2.58 -13.86 -4.30
CA GLU A 40 -3.12 -12.50 -4.18
C GLU A 40 -2.37 -11.54 -5.11
N ARG A 41 -1.04 -11.64 -5.19
CA ARG A 41 -0.24 -10.80 -6.10
C ARG A 41 -0.61 -11.03 -7.56
N VAL A 42 -0.74 -12.29 -7.97
CA VAL A 42 -1.16 -12.65 -9.35
C VAL A 42 -2.55 -12.09 -9.65
N GLU A 43 -3.47 -12.15 -8.69
CA GLU A 43 -4.83 -11.61 -8.85
C GLU A 43 -4.81 -10.08 -9.00
N VAL A 44 -4.07 -9.37 -8.14
CA VAL A 44 -3.89 -7.91 -8.24
C VAL A 44 -3.30 -7.51 -9.59
N ASP A 45 -2.26 -8.20 -10.05
CA ASP A 45 -1.62 -7.87 -11.34
C ASP A 45 -2.54 -8.16 -12.53
N LYS A 46 -3.32 -9.24 -12.47
CA LYS A 46 -4.36 -9.51 -13.47
C LYS A 46 -5.40 -8.39 -13.50
N THR A 47 -5.91 -7.95 -12.35
CA THR A 47 -6.88 -6.86 -12.27
C THR A 47 -6.29 -5.54 -12.78
N ARG A 48 -4.99 -5.27 -12.53
CA ARG A 48 -4.31 -4.08 -13.09
C ARG A 48 -4.27 -4.12 -14.61
N GLN A 49 -3.98 -5.28 -15.18
CA GLN A 49 -3.95 -5.49 -16.62
C GLN A 49 -5.35 -5.27 -17.22
N GLU A 50 -6.38 -5.88 -16.63
CA GLU A 50 -7.77 -5.72 -17.06
C GLU A 50 -8.24 -4.27 -16.97
N TYR A 51 -7.90 -3.56 -15.89
CA TYR A 51 -8.20 -2.14 -15.75
C TYR A 51 -7.53 -1.32 -16.84
N HIS A 52 -6.24 -1.56 -17.10
CA HIS A 52 -5.49 -0.86 -18.13
C HIS A 52 -6.11 -1.08 -19.52
N ASP A 53 -6.41 -2.32 -19.89
CA ASP A 53 -6.87 -2.66 -21.24
C ASP A 53 -8.30 -2.17 -21.51
N ASN A 54 -9.14 -2.07 -20.48
CA ASN A 54 -10.53 -1.63 -20.57
C ASN A 54 -10.74 -0.13 -20.27
N ARG A 55 -9.70 0.62 -19.87
CA ARG A 55 -9.80 2.02 -19.37
C ARG A 55 -10.48 3.01 -20.32
N PHE A 56 -10.53 2.71 -21.61
CA PHE A 56 -11.17 3.54 -22.64
C PHE A 56 -12.45 2.91 -23.22
N GLN A 57 -12.73 1.65 -22.88
CA GLN A 57 -13.90 0.91 -23.37
C GLN A 57 -15.08 1.05 -22.41
N ILE A 58 -14.79 1.12 -21.11
CA ILE A 58 -15.76 1.31 -20.05
C ILE A 58 -15.31 2.44 -19.14
N LYS A 59 -16.24 3.00 -18.36
CA LYS A 59 -15.90 3.99 -17.34
C LYS A 59 -14.89 3.35 -16.35
N PRO A 60 -13.67 3.87 -16.25
CA PRO A 60 -12.66 3.26 -15.39
C PRO A 60 -13.12 3.34 -13.93
N SER A 61 -13.11 2.20 -13.24
CA SER A 61 -13.35 2.10 -11.81
C SER A 61 -12.20 1.36 -11.16
N GLY A 62 -11.56 1.99 -10.18
CA GLY A 62 -10.47 1.39 -9.39
C GLY A 62 -10.96 0.57 -8.19
N ASP A 63 -12.28 0.41 -8.00
CA ASP A 63 -12.84 -0.24 -6.80
C ASP A 63 -12.35 -1.69 -6.65
N MET A 64 -12.26 -2.44 -7.75
CA MET A 64 -11.75 -3.81 -7.72
C MET A 64 -10.28 -3.87 -7.31
N LEU A 65 -9.46 -2.93 -7.79
CA LEU A 65 -8.06 -2.81 -7.36
C LEU A 65 -7.95 -2.44 -5.88
N LEU A 66 -8.82 -1.56 -5.39
CA LEU A 66 -8.83 -1.13 -3.99
C LEU A 66 -9.19 -2.28 -3.04
N ARG A 67 -10.16 -3.14 -3.41
CA ARG A 67 -10.62 -4.27 -2.59
C ARG A 67 -9.61 -5.41 -2.51
N LEU A 68 -8.71 -5.52 -3.47
CA LEU A 68 -7.66 -6.55 -3.51
C LEU A 68 -6.38 -6.14 -2.76
N GLN A 69 -6.33 -4.95 -2.16
CA GLN A 69 -5.14 -4.37 -1.52
C GLN A 69 -5.20 -4.33 0.00
#